data_AF-A0A661PU07-F1
#
_entry.id   AF-A0A661PU07-F1
#
_cell.length_a   1.000
_cell.length_b   1.000
_cell.length_c   1.000
_cell.angle_alpha   90.00
_cell.angle_beta   90.00
_cell.angle_gamma   90.00
#
_symmetry.space_group_name_H-M   'P 1'
#
loop_
_entity.id
_entity.type
_entity.pdbx_description
1 polymer ?
#
loop_
_entity_poly.entity_id
_entity_poly.type
_entity_poly.pdbx_seq_one_letter_code
_entity_poly.pdbx_strand_id
1 'polypeptide(L)'
;MKRKMLLGFVGLLLAVQLPFAGPAFAAGGVDAETVARLEGLIEAQQRQLEQQQQQLQALQQQVGQFKQTVTETQAQAKEAKAVADEIKVANLDPVKKGVTSGSDKIKLAISGQVNRAMNVVDDGDNTEAYFVDSSASGSKFRLVGSAKLDDDLTLGTRMELGFSPNASSQVSQDNMASGDSFDQRYADISLGSMRFGKIFLGKGDTSSNNTAEVDLSGTDIVQYASIADIAGGMEFVRSGNNDLSGISVSDAFKDFDGLSRKNRLRYDTPTFYGAHLS
;
A
#
# COMPACT_ATOMS: atom_id res chain seq x y z
N MET A 1 -5.85 -10.16 -23.03
CA MET A 1 -4.68 -10.59 -22.24
C MET A 1 -5.17 -11.13 -20.89
N LYS A 2 -5.03 -12.43 -20.64
CA LYS A 2 -5.52 -13.10 -19.42
C LYS A 2 -4.40 -13.11 -18.37
N ARG A 3 -4.55 -12.37 -17.26
CA ARG A 3 -3.62 -12.45 -16.11
C ARG A 3 -3.92 -13.73 -15.32
N LYS A 4 -2.95 -14.65 -15.28
CA LYS A 4 -2.96 -15.84 -14.42
C LYS A 4 -2.52 -15.42 -13.02
N MET A 5 -3.32 -15.77 -12.02
CA MET A 5 -3.05 -15.57 -10.61
C MET A 5 -2.08 -16.68 -10.15
N LEU A 6 -0.86 -16.30 -9.74
CA LEU A 6 0.05 -17.20 -9.04
C LEU A 6 -0.47 -17.36 -7.61
N LEU A 7 -0.87 -18.56 -7.23
CA LEU A 7 -1.07 -18.95 -5.84
C LEU A 7 0.21 -19.69 -5.41
N GLY A 8 0.92 -19.12 -4.44
CA GLY A 8 2.15 -19.69 -3.88
C GLY A 8 1.86 -21.04 -3.22
N PHE A 9 2.46 -22.10 -3.76
CA PHE A 9 2.53 -23.39 -3.10
C PHE A 9 3.69 -23.34 -2.09
N VAL A 10 3.38 -23.38 -0.80
CA VAL A 10 4.38 -23.77 0.22
C VAL A 10 4.54 -25.28 0.10
N GLY A 11 5.48 -25.69 -0.75
CA GLY A 11 5.92 -27.09 -0.83
C GLY A 11 6.80 -27.40 0.37
N LEU A 12 6.25 -28.09 1.37
CA LEU A 12 7.06 -28.74 2.40
C LEU A 12 7.78 -29.93 1.75
N LEU A 13 9.03 -29.72 1.38
CA LEU A 13 9.91 -30.75 0.81
C LEU A 13 10.37 -31.68 1.93
N LEU A 14 9.64 -32.77 2.16
CA LEU A 14 10.07 -33.86 3.02
C LEU A 14 11.04 -34.76 2.24
N ALA A 15 12.33 -34.43 2.32
CA ALA A 15 13.40 -35.32 1.89
C ALA A 15 13.51 -36.48 2.90
N VAL A 16 12.97 -37.65 2.55
CA VAL A 16 13.25 -38.90 3.28
C VAL A 16 14.40 -39.59 2.56
N GLN A 17 15.59 -39.53 3.16
CA GLN A 17 16.69 -40.42 2.79
C GLN A 17 16.33 -41.85 3.23
N LEU A 18 16.13 -42.75 2.27
CA LEU A 18 16.08 -44.19 2.51
C LEU A 18 17.51 -44.71 2.68
N PRO A 19 17.89 -45.35 3.82
CA PRO A 19 19.09 -46.18 3.82
C PRO A 19 18.78 -47.46 3.05
N PHE A 20 19.26 -47.55 1.81
CA PHE A 20 19.40 -48.83 1.11
C PHE A 20 20.46 -49.66 1.84
N ALA A 21 20.03 -50.66 2.62
CA ALA A 21 20.88 -51.77 3.02
C ALA A 21 20.51 -52.98 2.15
N GLY A 22 21.44 -53.40 1.27
CA GLY A 22 21.27 -54.56 0.40
C GLY A 22 21.20 -55.89 1.16
N PRO A 23 20.72 -56.98 0.53
CA PRO A 23 20.51 -58.25 1.20
C PRO A 23 21.85 -58.99 1.33
N ALA A 24 22.24 -59.32 2.55
CA ALA A 24 23.20 -60.40 2.81
C ALA A 24 22.43 -61.51 3.53
N PHE A 25 21.93 -62.48 2.76
CA PHE A 25 21.50 -63.75 3.33
C PHE A 25 22.75 -64.56 3.69
N ALA A 26 22.95 -64.79 4.99
CA ALA A 26 23.84 -65.84 5.49
C ALA A 26 23.02 -66.72 6.43
N ALA A 27 23.03 -68.02 6.13
CA ALA A 27 22.33 -69.05 6.87
C ALA A 27 22.91 -69.21 8.29
N GLY A 28 22.06 -69.06 9.30
CA GLY A 28 22.36 -69.29 10.71
C GLY A 28 21.09 -69.07 11.53
N GLY A 29 20.80 -69.97 12.48
CA GLY A 29 19.51 -70.06 13.19
C GLY A 29 19.03 -68.74 13.79
N VAL A 30 17.71 -68.56 13.77
CA VAL A 30 17.02 -67.40 14.35
C VAL A 30 17.25 -67.42 15.87
N ASP A 31 18.13 -66.56 16.37
CA ASP A 31 18.29 -66.34 17.81
C ASP A 31 17.21 -65.41 18.36
N ALA A 32 16.92 -65.53 19.65
CA ALA A 32 15.85 -64.77 20.32
C ALA A 32 16.06 -63.25 20.25
N GLU A 33 17.31 -62.80 20.07
CA GLU A 33 17.67 -61.39 19.94
C GLU A 33 17.27 -60.81 18.58
N THR A 34 17.42 -61.58 17.50
CA THR A 34 16.94 -61.19 16.16
C THR A 34 15.41 -61.10 16.11
N VAL A 35 14.71 -62.00 16.82
CA VAL A 35 13.23 -61.94 16.94
C VAL A 35 12.80 -60.70 17.72
N ALA A 36 13.41 -60.44 18.88
CA ALA A 36 13.10 -59.26 19.68
C ALA A 36 13.37 -57.93 18.93
N ARG A 37 14.42 -57.88 18.11
CA ARG A 37 14.72 -56.73 17.24
C ARG A 37 13.68 -56.55 16.13
N LEU A 38 13.21 -57.65 15.54
CA LEU A 38 12.14 -57.62 14.53
C LEU A 38 10.82 -57.17 15.15
N GLU A 39 10.48 -57.64 16.36
CA GLU A 39 9.30 -57.20 17.10
C GLU A 39 9.36 -55.69 17.41
N GLY A 40 10.50 -55.19 17.89
CA GLY A 40 10.69 -53.75 18.13
C GLY A 40 10.59 -52.88 16.87
N LEU A 41 11.03 -53.39 15.71
CA LEU A 41 10.86 -52.71 14.42
C LEU A 41 9.40 -52.70 13.95
N ILE A 42 8.67 -53.79 14.17
CA ILE A 42 7.24 -53.90 13.82
C ILE A 42 6.42 -52.94 14.68
N GLU A 43 6.70 -52.85 15.99
CA GLU A 43 6.05 -51.89 16.88
C GLU A 43 6.34 -50.44 16.49
N ALA A 44 7.59 -50.13 16.14
CA ALA A 44 7.96 -48.81 15.66
C ALA A 44 7.24 -48.45 14.35
N GLN A 45 7.11 -49.42 13.44
CA GLN A 45 6.40 -49.25 12.18
C GLN A 45 4.89 -49.05 12.38
N GLN A 46 4.27 -49.77 13.33
CA GLN A 46 2.87 -49.58 13.71
C GLN A 46 2.62 -48.18 14.27
N ARG A 47 3.47 -47.69 15.19
CA ARG A 47 3.33 -46.33 15.73
C ARG A 47 3.49 -45.26 14.64
N GLN A 48 4.38 -45.48 13.68
CA GLN A 48 4.55 -44.56 12.55
C GLN A 48 3.31 -44.52 11.65
N LEU A 49 2.66 -45.67 11.40
CA LEU A 49 1.41 -45.75 10.65
C LEU A 49 0.26 -45.04 11.37
N GLU A 50 0.15 -45.22 12.69
CA GLU A 50 -0.86 -44.53 13.52
C GLU A 50 -0.67 -43.00 13.48
N GLN A 51 0.57 -42.53 13.59
CA GLN A 51 0.88 -41.10 13.47
C GLN A 51 0.53 -40.54 12.09
N GLN A 52 0.82 -41.27 11.02
CA GLN A 52 0.44 -40.86 9.66
C GLN A 52 -1.09 -40.79 9.49
N GLN A 53 -1.82 -41.75 10.06
CA GLN A 53 -3.28 -41.77 9.98
C GLN A 53 -3.90 -40.57 10.73
N GLN A 54 -3.36 -40.22 11.90
CA GLN A 54 -3.79 -39.04 12.66
C GLN A 54 -3.52 -37.73 11.89
N GLN A 55 -2.35 -37.59 11.26
CA GLN A 55 -2.05 -36.41 10.44
C GLN A 55 -2.99 -36.28 9.23
N LEU A 56 -3.32 -37.39 8.57
CA LEU A 56 -4.27 -37.38 7.44
C LEU A 56 -5.67 -36.96 7.87
N GLN A 57 -6.13 -37.37 9.06
CA GLN A 57 -7.43 -36.95 9.59
C GLN A 57 -7.45 -35.45 9.92
N ALA A 58 -6.39 -34.93 10.55
CA ALA A 58 -6.27 -33.50 10.85
C ALA A 58 -6.28 -32.65 9.56
N LEU A 59 -5.57 -33.10 8.53
CA LEU A 59 -5.53 -32.42 7.23
C LEU A 59 -6.90 -32.42 6.53
N GLN A 60 -7.63 -33.54 6.57
CA GLN A 60 -8.99 -33.62 6.02
C GLN A 60 -9.95 -32.66 6.72
N GLN A 61 -9.86 -32.53 8.05
CA GLN A 61 -10.66 -31.57 8.82
C GLN A 61 -10.34 -30.12 8.42
N GLN A 62 -9.05 -29.78 8.30
CA GLN A 62 -8.61 -28.44 7.90
C GLN A 62 -9.07 -28.08 6.48
N VAL A 63 -8.99 -29.02 5.54
CA VAL A 63 -9.54 -28.85 4.17
C VAL A 63 -11.05 -28.66 4.19
N GLY A 64 -11.77 -29.37 5.08
CA GLY A 64 -13.20 -29.20 5.28
C GLY A 64 -13.58 -27.80 5.76
N GLN A 65 -12.90 -27.31 6.79
CA GLN A 65 -13.09 -25.94 7.32
C GLN A 65 -12.78 -24.89 6.26
N PHE A 66 -11.66 -25.05 5.53
CA PHE A 66 -11.29 -24.11 4.47
C PHE A 66 -12.33 -24.05 3.35
N LYS A 67 -12.91 -25.19 2.95
CA LYS A 67 -14.01 -25.22 1.97
C LYS A 67 -15.25 -24.49 2.48
N GLN A 68 -15.60 -24.63 3.76
CA GLN A 68 -16.72 -23.88 4.36
C GLN A 68 -16.44 -22.38 4.34
N THR A 69 -15.28 -21.93 4.81
CA THR A 69 -14.90 -20.50 4.80
C THR A 69 -14.91 -19.92 3.38
N VAL A 70 -14.40 -20.65 2.38
CA VAL A 70 -14.44 -20.20 0.98
C VAL A 70 -15.88 -20.08 0.47
N THR A 71 -16.77 -21.00 0.86
CA THR A 71 -18.18 -20.96 0.45
C THR A 71 -18.91 -19.78 1.08
N GLU A 72 -18.70 -19.54 2.37
CA GLU A 72 -19.26 -18.40 3.11
C GLU A 72 -18.77 -17.07 2.56
N THR A 73 -17.46 -16.95 2.29
CA THR A 73 -16.85 -15.75 1.70
C THR A 73 -17.41 -15.48 0.30
N GLN A 74 -17.61 -16.53 -0.50
CA GLN A 74 -18.23 -16.38 -1.82
C GLN A 74 -19.71 -15.99 -1.75
N ALA A 75 -20.45 -16.46 -0.74
CA ALA A 75 -21.84 -16.05 -0.50
C ALA A 75 -21.91 -14.56 -0.11
N GLN A 76 -21.09 -14.14 0.85
CA GLN A 76 -20.99 -12.74 1.27
C GLN A 76 -20.56 -11.82 0.13
N ALA A 77 -19.62 -12.26 -0.72
CA ALA A 77 -19.20 -11.50 -1.90
C ALA A 77 -20.31 -11.36 -2.95
N LYS A 78 -21.17 -12.39 -3.11
CA LYS A 78 -22.35 -12.32 -4.00
C LYS A 78 -23.42 -11.39 -3.44
N GLU A 79 -23.67 -11.43 -2.14
CA GLU A 79 -24.62 -10.53 -1.46
C GLU A 79 -24.14 -9.07 -1.55
N ALA A 80 -22.86 -8.80 -1.24
CA ALA A 80 -22.28 -7.47 -1.38
C ALA A 80 -22.35 -6.95 -2.83
N LYS A 81 -22.16 -7.84 -3.81
CA LYS A 81 -22.32 -7.48 -5.23
C LYS A 81 -23.77 -7.22 -5.60
N ALA A 82 -24.72 -7.99 -5.09
CA ALA A 82 -26.15 -7.79 -5.33
C ALA A 82 -26.65 -6.46 -4.74
N VAL A 83 -26.21 -6.11 -3.52
CA VAL A 83 -26.48 -4.80 -2.90
C VAL A 83 -25.86 -3.66 -3.74
N ALA A 84 -24.62 -3.83 -4.21
CA ALA A 84 -23.97 -2.84 -5.07
C ALA A 84 -24.65 -2.68 -6.43
N ASP A 85 -25.18 -3.77 -7.00
CA ASP A 85 -25.93 -3.74 -8.26
C ASP A 85 -27.34 -3.16 -8.05
N GLU A 86 -28.01 -3.39 -6.91
CA GLU A 86 -29.25 -2.69 -6.52
C GLU A 86 -29.04 -1.17 -6.38
N ILE A 87 -27.93 -0.74 -5.77
CA ILE A 87 -27.57 0.69 -5.66
C ILE A 87 -27.32 1.32 -7.05
N LYS A 88 -26.84 0.55 -8.03
CA LYS A 88 -26.67 1.01 -9.42
C LYS A 88 -27.96 1.07 -10.21
N VAL A 89 -28.93 0.20 -9.92
CA VAL A 89 -30.23 0.10 -10.62
C VAL A 89 -31.27 1.04 -10.02
N ALA A 90 -31.10 1.45 -8.75
CA ALA A 90 -31.79 2.62 -8.24
C ALA A 90 -31.43 3.83 -9.11
N ASN A 91 -32.36 4.23 -9.98
CA ASN A 91 -32.38 5.56 -10.58
C ASN A 91 -32.43 6.56 -9.42
N LEU A 92 -31.28 6.92 -8.88
CA LEU A 92 -31.13 8.10 -8.07
C LEU A 92 -31.57 9.24 -8.99
N ASP A 93 -32.68 9.89 -8.66
CA ASP A 93 -33.06 11.16 -9.26
C ASP A 93 -31.78 12.00 -9.39
N PRO A 94 -31.53 12.66 -10.54
CA PRO A 94 -30.31 13.45 -10.71
C PRO A 94 -30.22 14.41 -9.55
N VAL A 95 -29.29 14.10 -8.62
CA VAL A 95 -29.09 14.88 -7.41
C VAL A 95 -28.90 16.30 -7.87
N LYS A 96 -29.79 17.22 -7.45
CA LYS A 96 -29.62 18.65 -7.71
C LYS A 96 -28.18 18.98 -7.34
N LYS A 97 -27.39 19.45 -8.31
CA LYS A 97 -25.96 19.70 -8.11
C LYS A 97 -25.80 20.54 -6.85
N GLY A 98 -25.22 19.95 -5.80
CA GLY A 98 -24.99 20.64 -4.53
C GLY A 98 -24.01 21.81 -4.67
N VAL A 99 -23.26 21.84 -5.77
CA VAL A 99 -22.39 22.93 -6.18
C VAL A 99 -22.89 23.46 -7.52
N THR A 100 -23.31 24.72 -7.54
CA THR A 100 -23.73 25.43 -8.76
C THR A 100 -22.68 26.47 -9.12
N SER A 101 -22.55 26.74 -10.41
CA SER A 101 -21.68 27.82 -10.90
C SER A 101 -22.54 29.02 -11.31
N GLY A 102 -22.01 30.23 -11.16
CA GLY A 102 -22.76 31.46 -11.43
C GLY A 102 -23.11 31.68 -12.91
N SER A 103 -22.45 30.97 -13.83
CA SER A 103 -22.77 30.95 -15.27
C SER A 103 -22.16 29.70 -15.92
N ASP A 104 -22.56 29.40 -17.16
CA ASP A 104 -22.02 28.25 -17.93
C ASP A 104 -20.52 28.40 -18.27
N LYS A 105 -20.01 29.64 -18.29
CA LYS A 105 -18.60 29.94 -18.56
C LYS A 105 -17.71 29.73 -17.34
N ILE A 106 -18.29 29.66 -16.16
CA ILE A 106 -17.60 29.50 -14.89
C ILE A 106 -17.87 28.10 -14.38
N LYS A 107 -16.84 27.41 -13.89
CA LYS A 107 -16.98 26.12 -13.22
C LYS A 107 -16.25 26.16 -11.90
N LEU A 108 -16.95 25.74 -10.86
CA LEU A 108 -16.37 25.46 -9.55
C LEU A 108 -16.40 23.95 -9.31
N ALA A 109 -15.24 23.38 -9.03
CA ALA A 109 -15.10 22.01 -8.58
C ALA A 109 -14.65 21.99 -7.12
N ILE A 110 -15.35 21.20 -6.32
CA ILE A 110 -15.01 20.92 -4.92
C ILE A 110 -14.61 19.45 -4.85
N SER A 111 -13.45 19.18 -4.26
CA SER A 111 -12.90 17.83 -4.15
C SER A 111 -12.02 17.72 -2.91
N GLY A 112 -11.57 16.52 -2.59
CA GLY A 112 -10.70 16.27 -1.45
C GLY A 112 -10.50 14.78 -1.24
N GLN A 113 -9.75 14.45 -0.21
CA GLN A 113 -9.56 13.07 0.24
C GLN A 113 -9.30 13.04 1.74
N VAL A 114 -9.59 11.89 2.35
CA VAL A 114 -9.11 11.52 3.67
C VAL A 114 -8.19 10.32 3.47
N ASN A 115 -6.95 10.40 3.96
CA ASN A 115 -5.93 9.37 3.75
C ASN A 115 -5.27 8.95 5.07
N ARG A 116 -6.04 8.22 5.87
CA ARG A 116 -5.57 7.61 7.13
C ARG A 116 -4.85 6.31 6.83
N ALA A 117 -3.76 6.07 7.55
CA ALA A 117 -2.97 4.85 7.43
C ALA A 117 -2.61 4.28 8.81
N MET A 118 -2.21 3.01 8.80
CA MET A 118 -1.59 2.33 9.93
C MET A 118 -0.20 1.87 9.50
N ASN A 119 0.83 2.41 10.12
CA ASN A 119 2.21 1.96 9.92
C ASN A 119 2.54 0.96 11.02
N VAL A 120 3.05 -0.22 10.66
CA VAL A 120 3.60 -1.18 11.62
C VAL A 120 5.10 -1.17 11.44
N VAL A 121 5.83 -0.81 12.50
CA VAL A 121 7.28 -0.69 12.46
C VAL A 121 7.88 -1.65 13.46
N ASP A 122 8.81 -2.47 12.98
CA ASP A 122 9.70 -3.28 13.79
C ASP A 122 11.10 -2.63 13.71
N ASP A 123 11.57 -2.11 14.84
CA ASP A 123 12.87 -1.47 14.93
C ASP A 123 13.99 -2.42 15.40
N GLY A 124 13.67 -3.70 15.59
CA GLY A 124 14.59 -4.72 16.09
C GLY A 124 14.60 -4.89 17.61
N ASP A 125 13.97 -3.97 18.36
CA ASP A 125 13.69 -4.12 19.79
C ASP A 125 12.19 -4.40 20.02
N ASN A 126 11.32 -3.57 19.42
CA ASN A 126 9.88 -3.67 19.55
C ASN A 126 9.18 -3.56 18.19
N THR A 127 7.96 -4.11 18.13
CA THR A 127 7.05 -3.89 17.00
C THR A 127 5.85 -3.10 17.47
N GLU A 128 5.63 -1.92 16.88
CA GLU A 128 4.58 -0.98 17.29
C GLU A 128 3.74 -0.54 16.09
N ALA A 129 2.47 -0.19 16.34
CA ALA A 129 1.54 0.30 15.32
C ALA A 129 1.21 1.78 15.50
N TYR A 130 1.30 2.54 14.42
CA TYR A 130 1.10 3.99 14.39
C TYR A 130 -0.11 4.34 13.52
N PHE A 131 -1.06 5.10 14.07
CA PHE A 131 -2.26 5.53 13.36
C PHE A 131 -2.11 6.96 12.87
N VAL A 132 -1.88 7.12 11.57
CA VAL A 132 -1.33 8.35 10.99
C VAL A 132 -2.20 8.90 9.87
N ASP A 133 -1.94 10.13 9.45
CA ASP A 133 -2.29 10.64 8.13
C ASP A 133 -1.06 10.53 7.21
N SER A 134 -1.27 10.05 5.98
CA SER A 134 -0.16 9.78 5.05
C SER A 134 0.52 11.06 4.57
N SER A 135 1.81 11.30 4.86
CA SER A 135 2.51 12.46 4.32
C SER A 135 2.72 12.39 2.80
N ALA A 136 2.83 11.17 2.24
CA ALA A 136 2.94 10.95 0.79
C ALA A 136 1.71 11.53 0.06
N SER A 137 0.51 11.39 0.64
CA SER A 137 -0.69 12.05 0.11
C SER A 137 -1.73 12.32 1.20
N GLY A 138 -1.50 13.37 2.00
CA GLY A 138 -2.31 13.63 3.20
C GLY A 138 -3.77 13.93 2.95
N SER A 139 -4.58 13.91 4.01
CA SER A 139 -5.97 14.34 3.94
C SER A 139 -6.05 15.81 3.52
N LYS A 140 -6.94 16.15 2.58
CA LYS A 140 -7.02 17.50 2.01
C LYS A 140 -8.40 17.83 1.48
N PHE A 141 -8.65 19.12 1.38
CA PHE A 141 -9.79 19.70 0.70
C PHE A 141 -9.30 20.67 -0.39
N ARG A 142 -9.98 20.68 -1.54
CA ARG A 142 -9.57 21.41 -2.74
C ARG A 142 -10.76 22.09 -3.40
N LEU A 143 -10.53 23.36 -3.74
CA LEU A 143 -11.38 24.17 -4.59
C LEU A 143 -10.63 24.48 -5.88
N VAL A 144 -11.25 24.21 -7.04
CA VAL A 144 -10.72 24.59 -8.34
C VAL A 144 -11.77 25.41 -9.08
N GLY A 145 -11.42 26.65 -9.38
CA GLY A 145 -12.22 27.55 -10.21
C GLY A 145 -11.65 27.61 -11.62
N SER A 146 -12.52 27.66 -12.63
CA SER A 146 -12.13 27.96 -14.01
C SER A 146 -13.18 28.85 -14.67
N ALA A 147 -12.73 29.81 -15.48
CA ALA A 147 -13.57 30.70 -16.25
C ALA A 147 -13.03 30.80 -17.68
N LYS A 148 -13.84 30.40 -18.66
CA LYS A 148 -13.52 30.59 -20.09
C LYS A 148 -13.81 32.05 -20.44
N LEU A 149 -12.78 32.84 -20.71
CA LEU A 149 -12.90 34.25 -21.07
C LEU A 149 -13.32 34.40 -22.53
N ASP A 150 -12.64 33.66 -23.41
CA ASP A 150 -12.91 33.52 -24.84
C ASP A 150 -12.44 32.15 -25.34
N ASP A 151 -12.31 31.95 -26.66
CA ASP A 151 -11.89 30.67 -27.24
C ASP A 151 -10.42 30.32 -27.03
N ASP A 152 -9.55 31.28 -26.72
CA ASP A 152 -8.13 31.07 -26.42
C ASP A 152 -7.84 31.10 -24.92
N LEU A 153 -8.48 32.02 -24.18
CA LEU A 153 -8.11 32.37 -22.82
C LEU A 153 -8.99 31.72 -21.74
N THR A 154 -8.32 31.11 -20.76
CA THR A 154 -8.95 30.54 -19.56
C THR A 154 -8.28 31.08 -18.30
N LEU A 155 -9.08 31.70 -17.43
CA LEU A 155 -8.66 32.05 -16.07
C LEU A 155 -8.92 30.86 -15.14
N GLY A 156 -7.96 30.52 -14.29
CA GLY A 156 -8.10 29.43 -13.32
C GLY A 156 -7.59 29.82 -11.95
N THR A 157 -8.10 29.16 -10.92
CA THR A 157 -7.58 29.28 -9.55
C THR A 157 -7.66 27.94 -8.84
N ARG A 158 -6.69 27.68 -7.94
CA ARG A 158 -6.72 26.53 -7.04
C ARG A 158 -6.44 26.99 -5.62
N MET A 159 -7.30 26.56 -4.71
CA MET A 159 -7.04 26.59 -3.27
C MET A 159 -7.09 25.16 -2.75
N GLU A 160 -6.08 24.77 -1.97
CA GLU A 160 -6.04 23.45 -1.34
C GLU A 160 -5.47 23.56 0.07
N LEU A 161 -6.20 22.99 1.03
CA LEU A 161 -5.81 22.91 2.44
C LEU A 161 -5.61 21.45 2.80
N GLY A 162 -4.44 21.13 3.36
CA GLY A 162 -4.10 19.82 3.93
C GLY A 162 -4.34 19.81 5.44
N PHE A 163 -4.76 18.64 5.93
CA PHE A 163 -5.03 18.36 7.33
C PHE A 163 -4.34 17.05 7.65
N SER A 164 -3.32 17.06 8.51
CA SER A 164 -2.55 15.85 8.79
C SER A 164 -2.39 15.66 10.29
N PRO A 165 -3.38 14.99 10.93
CA PRO A 165 -3.23 14.51 12.30
C PRO A 165 -2.21 13.37 12.35
N ASN A 166 -1.21 13.50 13.23
CA ASN A 166 -0.11 12.54 13.39
C ASN A 166 0.48 12.14 12.02
N ALA A 167 1.09 13.11 11.33
CA ALA A 167 1.65 12.88 10.00
C ALA A 167 2.67 11.71 10.02
N SER A 168 2.56 10.78 9.06
CA SER A 168 3.38 9.57 9.02
C SER A 168 4.89 9.83 8.95
N SER A 169 5.29 10.97 8.39
CA SER A 169 6.67 11.43 8.34
C SER A 169 7.21 12.00 9.66
N GLN A 170 6.39 12.14 10.70
CA GLN A 170 6.73 12.86 11.94
C GLN A 170 6.55 12.03 13.21
N VAL A 171 5.74 10.98 13.18
CA VAL A 171 5.66 10.04 14.30
C VAL A 171 6.98 9.26 14.43
N SER A 172 7.29 8.87 15.66
CA SER A 172 8.55 8.22 16.04
C SER A 172 8.33 7.27 17.22
N GLN A 173 9.34 6.47 17.56
CA GLN A 173 9.30 5.60 18.74
C GLN A 173 9.04 6.35 20.06
N ASP A 174 9.55 7.57 20.21
CA ASP A 174 9.38 8.39 21.41
C ASP A 174 8.13 9.30 21.36
N ASN A 175 7.53 9.49 20.18
CA ASN A 175 6.38 10.35 19.98
C ASN A 175 5.40 9.81 18.93
N MET A 176 4.45 8.98 19.38
CA MET A 176 3.38 8.44 18.53
C MET A 176 2.28 9.47 18.20
N ALA A 177 2.25 10.60 18.91
CA ALA A 177 1.24 11.65 18.76
C ALA A 177 1.93 12.97 18.42
N SER A 178 2.57 13.01 17.24
CA SER A 178 3.34 14.17 16.75
C SER A 178 2.51 15.45 16.62
N GLY A 179 1.19 15.36 16.75
CA GLY A 179 0.25 16.48 16.72
C GLY A 179 -0.38 16.67 15.36
N ASP A 180 -1.20 17.73 15.26
CA ASP A 180 -1.97 18.04 14.07
C ASP A 180 -1.31 19.17 13.27
N SER A 181 -1.27 19.01 11.95
CA SER A 181 -0.74 20.03 11.05
C SER A 181 -1.77 20.46 10.01
N PHE A 182 -1.70 21.75 9.66
CA PHE A 182 -2.48 22.36 8.59
C PHE A 182 -1.52 22.96 7.56
N ASP A 183 -1.64 22.57 6.29
CA ASP A 183 -0.82 23.12 5.21
C ASP A 183 -1.70 23.78 4.16
N GLN A 184 -1.45 25.05 3.87
CA GLN A 184 -1.98 25.69 2.67
C GLN A 184 -1.22 25.16 1.45
N ARG A 185 -1.68 24.03 0.90
CA ARG A 185 -0.97 23.31 -0.16
C ARG A 185 -0.90 24.12 -1.45
N TYR A 186 -2.02 24.72 -1.86
CA TYR A 186 -2.11 25.61 -3.03
C TYR A 186 -2.94 26.84 -2.70
N ALA A 187 -2.51 27.96 -3.26
CA ALA A 187 -3.29 29.18 -3.37
C ALA A 187 -2.71 29.96 -4.55
N ASP A 188 -3.21 29.65 -5.75
CA ASP A 188 -2.73 30.27 -6.98
C ASP A 188 -3.86 30.71 -7.90
N ILE A 189 -3.50 31.62 -8.78
CA ILE A 189 -4.27 32.02 -9.95
C ILE A 189 -3.44 31.71 -11.20
N SER A 190 -4.12 31.42 -12.30
CA SER A 190 -3.48 31.11 -13.57
C SER A 190 -4.24 31.69 -14.74
N LEU A 191 -3.52 32.04 -15.80
CA LEU A 191 -4.07 32.43 -17.09
C LEU A 191 -3.46 31.50 -18.15
N GLY A 192 -4.31 30.72 -18.80
CA GLY A 192 -3.93 29.83 -19.91
C GLY A 192 -4.39 30.38 -21.24
N SER A 193 -3.53 30.25 -22.26
CA SER A 193 -3.80 30.47 -23.67
C SER A 193 -3.49 29.19 -24.43
N MET A 194 -4.34 28.80 -25.39
CA MET A 194 -4.08 27.66 -26.26
C MET A 194 -2.85 27.90 -27.16
N ARG A 195 -2.53 29.17 -27.45
CA ARG A 195 -1.42 29.56 -28.33
C ARG A 195 -0.12 29.81 -27.57
N PHE A 196 -0.22 30.38 -26.37
CA PHE A 196 0.96 30.87 -25.65
C PHE A 196 1.30 30.08 -24.39
N GLY A 197 0.49 29.09 -23.98
CA GLY A 197 0.76 28.30 -22.78
C GLY A 197 0.13 28.93 -21.55
N LYS A 198 0.67 28.66 -20.36
CA LYS A 198 0.00 28.99 -19.10
C LYS A 198 0.94 29.61 -18.08
N ILE A 199 0.51 30.75 -17.52
CA ILE A 199 1.19 31.38 -16.39
C ILE A 199 0.46 31.10 -15.08
N PHE A 200 1.23 30.96 -14.00
CA PHE A 200 0.73 30.74 -12.63
C PHE A 200 1.37 31.75 -11.69
N LEU A 201 0.58 32.32 -10.77
CA LEU A 201 1.04 33.20 -9.72
C LEU A 201 0.44 32.76 -8.39
N GLY A 202 1.30 32.48 -7.40
CA GLY A 202 0.88 32.11 -6.05
C GLY A 202 1.64 30.90 -5.51
N LYS A 203 1.08 30.21 -4.51
CA LYS A 203 1.66 28.99 -3.92
C LYS A 203 1.19 27.74 -4.68
N GLY A 204 2.13 26.95 -5.21
CA GLY A 204 1.86 25.67 -5.91
C GLY A 204 3.13 24.90 -6.28
N ASP A 205 3.05 23.83 -7.09
CA ASP A 205 4.16 22.89 -7.45
C ASP A 205 5.23 23.44 -8.38
N THR A 206 6.48 23.60 -7.95
CA THR A 206 7.49 24.16 -8.87
C THR A 206 7.71 23.25 -10.06
N SER A 207 8.40 23.74 -11.09
CA SER A 207 8.69 22.97 -12.30
C SER A 207 9.51 21.71 -12.03
N SER A 208 10.25 21.67 -10.91
CA SER A 208 11.05 20.52 -10.49
C SER A 208 10.33 19.54 -9.55
N ASN A 209 9.15 19.89 -9.03
CA ASN A 209 8.41 19.01 -8.11
C ASN A 209 7.96 17.73 -8.82
N ASN A 210 8.10 16.59 -8.16
CA ASN A 210 7.72 15.26 -8.66
C ASN A 210 8.47 14.84 -9.93
N THR A 211 9.69 15.33 -10.13
CA THR A 211 10.52 14.97 -11.30
C THR A 211 11.38 13.74 -11.06
N ALA A 212 11.67 13.40 -9.81
CA ALA A 212 12.43 12.21 -9.41
C ALA A 212 11.57 11.05 -8.89
N GLU A 213 10.24 11.21 -8.89
CA GLU A 213 9.31 10.35 -8.15
C GLU A 213 8.46 9.44 -9.06
N VAL A 214 8.96 9.08 -10.24
CA VAL A 214 8.19 8.26 -11.21
C VAL A 214 8.01 6.83 -10.70
N ASP A 215 6.77 6.44 -10.38
CA ASP A 215 6.38 5.07 -10.04
C ASP A 215 5.66 4.35 -11.19
N LEU A 216 6.13 3.14 -11.53
CA LEU A 216 5.52 2.24 -12.53
C LEU A 216 4.92 0.97 -11.91
N SER A 217 5.07 0.76 -10.61
CA SER A 217 4.54 -0.39 -9.88
C SER A 217 3.03 -0.27 -9.63
N GLY A 218 2.51 0.95 -9.59
CA GLY A 218 1.12 1.25 -9.25
C GLY A 218 0.84 1.18 -7.75
N THR A 219 1.90 1.24 -6.93
CA THR A 219 1.82 1.15 -5.47
C THR A 219 2.03 2.50 -4.78
N ASP A 220 2.42 3.53 -5.54
CA ASP A 220 2.48 4.97 -5.25
C ASP A 220 2.51 5.32 -3.76
N ILE A 221 1.38 5.32 -3.05
CA ILE A 221 1.29 5.73 -1.64
C ILE A 221 2.05 4.79 -0.67
N VAL A 222 1.97 3.47 -0.85
CA VAL A 222 2.52 2.49 0.11
C VAL A 222 3.97 2.12 -0.17
N GLN A 223 4.47 2.38 -1.38
CA GLN A 223 5.89 2.26 -1.73
C GLN A 223 6.37 3.54 -2.43
N TYR A 224 6.01 4.67 -1.84
CA TYR A 224 6.35 5.98 -2.38
C TYR A 224 7.86 6.15 -2.49
N ALA A 225 8.30 6.90 -3.52
CA ALA A 225 9.72 7.13 -3.77
C ALA A 225 10.42 7.78 -2.56
N SER A 226 9.71 8.67 -1.86
CA SER A 226 10.13 9.22 -0.57
C SER A 226 9.69 8.31 0.58
N ILE A 227 10.61 7.49 1.06
CA ILE A 227 10.44 6.67 2.27
C ILE A 227 10.25 7.58 3.51
N ALA A 228 10.86 8.77 3.50
CA ALA A 228 10.72 9.76 4.56
C ALA A 228 9.26 10.24 4.74
N ASP A 229 8.46 10.25 3.68
CA ASP A 229 7.04 10.56 3.80
C ASP A 229 6.23 9.44 4.47
N ILE A 230 6.70 8.19 4.38
CA ILE A 230 6.02 7.05 5.00
C ILE A 230 6.40 6.92 6.48
N ALA A 231 7.68 7.07 6.82
CA ALA A 231 8.19 6.77 8.16
C ALA A 231 9.35 7.67 8.60
N GLY A 232 9.42 8.90 8.11
CA GLY A 232 10.59 9.79 8.26
C GLY A 232 11.03 10.07 9.70
N GLY A 233 10.10 10.08 10.66
CA GLY A 233 10.40 10.31 12.07
C GLY A 233 10.95 9.09 12.81
N MET A 234 10.87 7.89 12.24
CA MET A 234 11.39 6.67 12.87
C MET A 234 12.90 6.73 12.94
N GLU A 235 13.47 6.34 14.07
CA GLU A 235 14.91 6.32 14.30
C GLU A 235 15.50 4.91 14.15
N PHE A 236 16.75 4.84 13.67
CA PHE A 236 17.49 3.59 13.73
C PHE A 236 17.94 3.29 15.16
N VAL A 237 17.95 2.01 15.55
CA VAL A 237 18.49 1.58 16.84
C VAL A 237 19.98 1.26 16.75
N ARG A 238 20.71 1.50 17.85
CA ARG A 238 22.14 1.15 17.97
C ARG A 238 22.30 -0.34 18.25
N SER A 239 23.25 -0.96 17.53
CA SER A 239 23.60 -2.37 17.78
C SER A 239 24.22 -2.54 19.16
N GLY A 240 23.72 -3.52 19.92
CA GLY A 240 24.28 -3.96 21.21
C GLY A 240 23.57 -3.43 22.44
N ASN A 241 22.79 -2.35 22.33
CA ASN A 241 21.99 -1.83 23.46
C ASN A 241 20.57 -1.36 23.08
N ASN A 242 20.19 -1.40 21.80
CA ASN A 242 18.87 -1.04 21.29
C ASN A 242 18.46 0.43 21.56
N ASP A 243 19.39 1.30 21.92
CA ASP A 243 19.10 2.73 22.10
C ASP A 243 18.80 3.39 20.75
N LEU A 244 17.89 4.36 20.73
CA LEU A 244 17.66 5.22 19.56
C LEU A 244 18.96 5.96 19.20
N SER A 245 19.29 5.94 17.91
CA SER A 245 20.57 6.44 17.41
C SER A 245 20.65 7.96 17.33
N GLY A 246 19.53 8.68 17.34
CA GLY A 246 19.44 10.09 16.97
C GLY A 246 19.44 10.34 15.46
N ILE A 247 19.47 9.27 14.64
CA ILE A 247 19.43 9.32 13.18
C ILE A 247 18.08 8.78 12.74
N SER A 248 17.30 9.61 12.08
CA SER A 248 15.98 9.25 11.56
C SER A 248 16.06 8.67 10.14
N VAL A 249 14.98 8.01 9.71
CA VAL A 249 14.77 7.59 8.32
C VAL A 249 14.89 8.81 7.38
N SER A 250 14.39 9.98 7.79
CA SER A 250 14.48 11.19 6.99
C SER A 250 15.91 11.75 6.84
N ASP A 251 16.81 11.44 7.77
CA ASP A 251 18.23 11.81 7.67
C ASP A 251 19.00 10.88 6.72
N ALA A 252 18.61 9.61 6.66
CA ALA A 252 19.32 8.59 5.89
C ALA A 252 18.82 8.45 4.44
N PHE A 253 17.54 8.71 4.19
CA PHE A 253 16.92 8.50 2.88
C PHE A 253 16.49 9.82 2.24
N LYS A 254 16.85 9.96 0.96
CA LYS A 254 16.46 11.09 0.12
C LYS A 254 16.07 10.57 -1.26
N ASP A 255 14.90 10.98 -1.70
CA ASP A 255 14.32 10.74 -3.03
C ASP A 255 14.91 11.65 -4.11
N PHE A 256 15.61 12.71 -3.70
CA PHE A 256 16.17 13.75 -4.57
C PHE A 256 15.12 14.48 -5.42
N ASP A 257 13.88 14.57 -4.93
CA ASP A 257 12.88 15.39 -5.61
C ASP A 257 13.28 16.87 -5.60
N GLY A 258 12.74 17.59 -6.57
CA GLY A 258 12.97 19.01 -6.72
C GLY A 258 12.32 19.86 -5.63
N LEU A 259 12.27 21.16 -5.88
CA LEU A 259 11.58 22.06 -4.98
C LEU A 259 10.10 21.71 -4.94
N SER A 260 9.56 21.51 -3.73
CA SER A 260 8.13 21.23 -3.57
C SER A 260 7.24 22.45 -3.89
N ARG A 261 6.17 22.66 -3.15
CA ARG A 261 5.26 23.79 -3.35
C ARG A 261 5.86 25.08 -2.79
N LYS A 262 5.91 26.15 -3.60
CA LYS A 262 6.49 27.46 -3.25
C LYS A 262 5.62 28.61 -3.76
N ASN A 263 5.76 29.79 -3.14
CA ASN A 263 5.27 31.04 -3.72
C ASN A 263 6.11 31.37 -4.96
N ARG A 264 5.47 31.48 -6.12
CA ARG A 264 6.19 31.55 -7.38
C ARG A 264 5.39 32.20 -8.51
N LEU A 265 6.13 32.62 -9.51
CA LEU A 265 5.68 32.82 -10.88
C LEU A 265 6.20 31.61 -11.69
N ARG A 266 5.32 30.91 -12.40
CA ARG A 266 5.69 29.78 -13.28
C ARG A 266 5.04 29.96 -14.64
N TYR A 267 5.73 29.53 -15.68
CA TYR A 267 5.22 29.51 -17.04
C TYR A 267 5.41 28.12 -17.63
N ASP A 268 4.31 27.53 -18.09
CA ASP A 268 4.32 26.29 -18.86
C ASP A 268 4.09 26.61 -20.34
N THR A 269 4.96 26.08 -21.22
CA THR A 269 4.81 26.25 -22.67
C THR A 269 3.58 25.50 -23.19
N PRO A 270 3.05 25.85 -24.38
CA PRO A 270 2.12 24.97 -25.09
C PRO A 270 2.69 23.56 -25.24
N THR A 271 1.82 22.55 -25.20
CA THR A 271 2.22 21.18 -25.48
C THR A 271 2.32 20.95 -26.99
N PHE A 272 3.49 20.53 -27.46
CA PHE A 272 3.78 20.22 -28.85
C PHE A 272 4.14 18.75 -29.00
N TYR A 273 3.27 17.96 -29.64
CA TYR A 273 3.43 16.49 -29.77
C TYR A 273 3.74 15.77 -28.44
N GLY A 274 3.16 16.25 -27.34
CA GLY A 274 3.37 15.70 -25.99
C GLY A 274 4.53 16.31 -25.21
N ALA A 275 5.41 17.08 -25.86
CA ALA A 275 6.49 17.80 -25.19
C ALA A 275 6.04 19.18 -24.69
N HIS A 276 6.51 19.58 -23.51
CA HIS A 276 6.35 20.94 -22.97
C HIS A 276 7.50 21.23 -21.99
N LEU A 277 7.67 22.50 -21.65
CA LEU A 277 8.60 22.98 -20.63
C LEU A 277 7.85 23.78 -19.57
N SER A 278 8.47 23.85 -18.40
CA SER A 278 7.95 24.46 -17.18
C SER A 278 9.03 25.21 -16.44
#